data_AF-B7KCS0-F1
#
_entry.id   AF-B7KCS0-F1
#
_cell.length_a   1.000
_cell.length_b   1.000
_cell.length_c   1.000
_cell.angle_alpha   90.00
_cell.angle_beta   90.00
_cell.angle_gamma   90.00
#
_symmetry.space_group_name_H-M   'P 1'
#
loop_
_entity.id
_entity.type
_entity.pdbx_description
1 polymer ?
#
loop_
_entity_poly.entity_id
_entity_poly.type
_entity_poly.pdbx_seq_one_letter_code
_entity_poly.pdbx_strand_id
1 'polypeptide(L)'
;MNQQKHYSLLPYGVNLFKLKAVVGGTRKGFSGRVTLLVDTGSSFTILPVEILEQLGYNLNKPIRRQSITTGQGSTAPLPVVTVS
;
A
#
# COMPACT_ATOMS: atom_id res chain seq x y z
N MET A 1 -1.31 19.76 -21.80
CA MET A 1 -1.45 18.31 -22.06
C MET A 1 -2.06 17.67 -20.82
N ASN A 2 -3.32 17.26 -20.88
CA ASN A 2 -3.98 16.58 -19.76
C ASN A 2 -3.57 15.09 -19.83
N GLN A 3 -2.50 14.71 -19.13
CA GLN A 3 -2.11 13.30 -19.04
C GLN A 3 -3.15 12.58 -18.18
N GLN A 4 -4.18 12.01 -18.81
CA GLN A 4 -5.04 11.04 -18.14
C GLN A 4 -4.16 9.85 -17.76
N LYS A 5 -3.90 9.69 -16.47
CA LYS A 5 -3.17 8.53 -15.96
C LYS A 5 -4.02 7.29 -16.24
N HIS A 6 -3.58 6.50 -17.22
CA HIS A 6 -4.20 5.23 -17.55
C HIS A 6 -3.65 4.16 -16.60
N TYR A 7 -4.51 3.65 -15.71
CA TYR A 7 -4.20 2.52 -14.86
C TYR A 7 -4.91 1.29 -15.38
N SER A 8 -4.17 0.21 -15.61
CA SER A 8 -4.76 -1.05 -16.07
C SER A 8 -4.95 -2.01 -14.90
N LEU A 9 -6.19 -2.44 -14.71
CA LEU A 9 -6.50 -3.56 -13.83
C LEU A 9 -6.11 -4.86 -14.54
N LEU A 10 -5.31 -5.67 -13.88
CA LEU A 10 -4.89 -6.97 -14.38
C LEU A 10 -5.70 -8.04 -13.65
N PRO A 11 -6.40 -8.95 -14.37
CA PRO A 11 -7.05 -10.09 -13.74
C PRO A 11 -6.06 -10.93 -12.90
N TYR A 12 -6.54 -11.47 -11.80
CA TYR A 12 -5.77 -12.34 -10.89
C TYR A 12 -6.69 -13.40 -10.28
N GLY A 13 -6.33 -14.68 -10.45
CA GLY A 13 -7.18 -15.79 -9.99
C GLY A 13 -8.54 -15.82 -10.69
N VAL A 14 -9.59 -16.14 -9.94
CA VAL A 14 -10.96 -16.31 -10.49
C VAL A 14 -11.74 -14.99 -10.53
N ASN A 15 -11.63 -14.16 -9.49
CA ASN A 15 -12.48 -12.98 -9.30
C ASN A 15 -11.75 -11.78 -8.67
N LEU A 16 -10.42 -11.72 -8.81
CA LEU A 16 -9.62 -10.64 -8.23
C LEU A 16 -8.94 -9.81 -9.33
N PHE A 17 -8.58 -8.59 -8.98
CA PHE A 17 -7.75 -7.72 -9.81
C PHE A 17 -6.51 -7.29 -9.05
N LYS A 18 -5.40 -7.17 -9.78
CA LYS A 18 -4.18 -6.55 -9.29
C LYS A 18 -3.82 -5.35 -10.14
N LEU A 19 -3.13 -4.39 -9.55
CA LEU A 19 -2.61 -3.21 -10.24
C LEU A 19 -1.12 -3.05 -9.96
N LYS A 20 -0.37 -2.62 -10.97
CA LYS A 20 1.04 -2.25 -10.81
C LYS A 20 1.09 -0.78 -10.43
N ALA A 21 1.70 -0.47 -9.30
CA ALA A 21 1.84 0.90 -8.79
C ALA A 21 3.31 1.24 -8.54
N VAL A 22 3.57 2.54 -8.53
CA VAL A 22 4.80 3.13 -8.01
C VAL A 22 4.42 3.91 -6.75
N VAL A 23 5.07 3.59 -5.64
CA VAL A 23 4.89 4.26 -4.35
C VAL A 23 6.09 5.18 -4.12
N GLY A 24 5.83 6.44 -3.78
CA GLY A 24 6.88 7.40 -3.41
C GLY A 24 7.56 7.02 -2.11
N GLY A 25 8.86 7.23 -2.03
CA GLY A 25 9.61 7.19 -0.78
C GLY A 25 9.69 8.56 -0.11
N THR A 26 10.20 8.58 1.13
CA THR A 26 10.41 9.83 1.89
C THR A 26 11.58 10.66 1.35
N ARG A 27 12.46 10.05 0.54
CA ARG A 27 13.59 10.72 -0.11
C ARG A 27 13.23 11.10 -1.54
N LYS A 28 13.55 12.33 -1.94
CA LYS A 28 13.31 12.84 -3.30
C LYS A 28 13.94 11.90 -4.34
N GLY A 29 13.14 11.45 -5.30
CA GLY A 29 13.57 10.56 -6.38
C GLY A 29 13.62 9.08 -6.01
N PHE A 30 13.36 8.71 -4.75
CA PHE A 30 13.25 7.31 -4.35
C PHE A 30 11.81 6.82 -4.51
N SER A 31 11.62 5.68 -5.17
CA SER A 31 10.30 5.08 -5.36
C SER A 31 10.40 3.56 -5.45
N GLY A 32 9.32 2.87 -5.07
CA GLY A 32 9.22 1.42 -5.08
C GLY A 32 8.11 0.97 -6.01
N ARG A 33 8.38 -0.07 -6.81
CA ARG A 33 7.34 -0.73 -7.62
C ARG A 33 6.67 -1.80 -6.80
N VAL A 34 5.35 -1.77 -6.72
CA VAL A 34 4.55 -2.76 -6.01
C VAL A 34 3.42 -3.28 -6.89
N THR A 35 2.97 -4.50 -6.60
CA THR A 35 1.74 -5.05 -7.18
C THR A 35 0.72 -5.15 -6.07
N LEU A 36 -0.39 -4.42 -6.19
CA LEU A 36 -1.43 -4.37 -5.17
C LEU A 36 -2.63 -5.19 -5.61
N LEU A 37 -3.23 -5.92 -4.67
CA LEU A 37 -4.56 -6.48 -4.84
C LEU A 37 -5.58 -5.33 -4.70
N VAL A 38 -6.59 -5.31 -5.57
CA VAL A 38 -7.69 -4.35 -5.46
C VAL A 38 -8.69 -4.88 -4.44
N ASP A 39 -8.86 -4.13 -3.36
CA ASP A 39 -9.85 -4.39 -2.33
C ASP A 39 -10.67 -3.11 -2.08
N THR A 40 -11.90 -3.08 -2.60
CA THR A 40 -12.81 -1.93 -2.44
C THR A 40 -13.47 -1.88 -1.07
N GLY A 41 -13.39 -2.95 -0.27
CA GLY A 41 -13.89 -2.99 1.11
C GLY A 41 -12.86 -2.50 2.13
N SER A 42 -11.59 -2.38 1.74
CA SER A 42 -10.53 -1.90 2.64
C SER A 42 -10.52 -0.37 2.77
N SER A 43 -10.33 0.12 4.00
CA SER A 43 -10.08 1.53 4.28
C SER A 43 -8.61 1.94 4.14
N PHE A 44 -7.70 0.97 4.00
CA PHE A 44 -6.25 1.21 3.95
C PHE A 44 -5.61 0.45 2.79
N THR A 45 -4.58 1.05 2.18
CA THR A 45 -3.61 0.30 1.38
C THR A 45 -2.60 -0.33 2.33
N ILE A 46 -2.51 -1.65 2.32
CA ILE A 46 -1.58 -2.41 3.18
C ILE A 46 -0.34 -2.74 2.36
N LEU A 47 0.83 -2.40 2.90
CA LEU A 47 2.13 -2.71 2.30
C LEU A 47 2.97 -3.55 3.29
N PRO A 48 3.86 -4.43 2.79
CA PRO A 48 4.83 -5.10 3.64
C PRO A 48 5.72 -4.08 4.37
N VAL A 49 6.07 -4.41 5.62
CA VAL A 49 6.94 -3.58 6.47
C VAL A 49 8.25 -3.27 5.77
N GLU A 50 8.84 -4.28 5.13
CA GLU A 50 10.12 -4.20 4.45
C GLU A 50 10.07 -3.20 3.29
N ILE A 51 8.95 -3.11 2.58
CA ILE A 51 8.75 -2.14 1.49
C ILE A 51 8.69 -0.72 2.05
N LEU A 52 7.95 -0.50 3.15
CA LEU A 52 7.87 0.82 3.77
C LEU A 52 9.22 1.27 4.34
N GLU A 53 9.98 0.37 4.95
CA GLU A 53 11.33 0.66 5.44
C GLU A 53 12.30 0.97 4.30
N GLN A 54 12.26 0.20 3.20
CA GLN A 54 13.04 0.49 1.99
C GLN A 54 12.70 1.87 1.42
N LEU A 55 11.42 2.24 1.42
CA LEU A 55 10.91 3.57 1.04
C LEU A 55 11.31 4.70 2.00
N GLY A 56 11.96 4.37 3.12
CA GLY A 56 12.48 5.32 4.09
C GLY A 56 11.44 5.81 5.08
N TYR A 57 10.32 5.10 5.27
CA TYR A 57 9.35 5.41 6.31
C TYR A 57 9.83 4.90 7.67
N ASN A 58 9.69 5.73 8.71
CA ASN A 58 10.03 5.35 10.08
C ASN A 58 8.83 4.73 10.80
N LEU A 59 8.76 3.40 10.84
CA LEU A 59 7.65 2.66 11.45
C LEU A 59 7.66 2.68 12.98
N ASN A 60 8.73 3.17 13.60
CA ASN A 60 8.82 3.39 15.05
C ASN A 60 8.19 4.73 15.47
N LYS A 61 7.91 5.62 14.53
CA LYS A 61 7.21 6.89 14.75
C LYS A 61 6.00 7.02 13.81
N PRO A 62 5.00 6.11 13.90
CA PRO A 62 3.83 6.17 13.05
C PRO A 62 2.89 7.31 13.47
N ILE A 63 1.95 7.67 12.61
CA ILE A 63 0.89 8.64 12.93
C ILE A 63 0.03 8.10 14.08
N ARG A 64 -0.29 6.81 14.01
CA ARG A 64 -0.92 6.02 15.06
C ARG A 64 -0.67 4.54 14.83
N ARG A 65 -0.99 3.72 15.83
CA ARG A 65 -1.09 2.27 15.67
C ARG A 65 -2.56 1.86 15.69
N GLN A 66 -2.94 0.95 14.81
CA GLN A 66 -4.32 0.49 14.69
C GLN A 66 -4.35 -0.99 14.34
N SER A 67 -5.17 -1.75 15.06
CA SER A 67 -5.54 -3.11 14.64
C SER A 67 -6.53 -3.04 13.49
N ILE A 68 -6.39 -3.95 12.53
CA ILE A 68 -7.33 -4.11 11.43
C ILE A 68 -7.98 -5.49 11.51
N THR A 69 -9.25 -5.56 11.10
CA THR A 69 -9.94 -6.83 10.92
C THR A 69 -9.69 -7.35 9.53
N THR A 70 -9.28 -8.60 9.42
CA THR A 70 -9.04 -9.30 8.16
C THR A 70 -9.95 -10.52 8.07
N GLY A 71 -9.95 -11.19 6.91
CA GLY A 71 -10.64 -12.47 6.76
C GLY A 71 -10.10 -13.59 7.67
N GLN A 72 -8.96 -13.40 8.34
CA GLN A 72 -8.36 -14.35 9.30
C GLN A 72 -8.46 -13.87 10.76
N GLY A 73 -9.21 -12.79 11.02
CA GLY A 73 -9.35 -12.18 12.35
C GLY A 73 -8.61 -10.85 12.49
N SER A 74 -8.43 -10.40 13.73
CA SER A 74 -7.84 -9.09 14.04
C SER A 74 -6.32 -9.17 14.15
N THR A 75 -5.62 -8.19 13.57
CA THR A 75 -4.17 -8.08 13.71
C THR A 75 -3.77 -7.49 15.07
N ALA A 76 -2.52 -7.72 15.47
CA ALA A 76 -1.87 -6.82 16.42
C ALA A 76 -1.82 -5.37 15.86
N PRO A 77 -1.67 -4.34 16.70
CA PRO A 77 -1.67 -2.95 16.24
C PRO A 77 -0.54 -2.66 15.23
N LEU A 78 -0.92 -2.32 14.00
CA LEU A 78 -0.01 -2.01 12.89
C LEU A 78 0.27 -0.50 12.79
N PRO A 79 1.47 -0.08 12.34
CA PRO A 79 1.78 1.33 12.14
C PRO A 79 1.01 1.91 10.94
N VAL A 80 0.37 3.06 11.13
CA VAL A 80 -0.24 3.84 10.05
C VAL A 80 0.70 4.98 9.67
N VAL A 81 1.03 5.07 8.37
CA VAL A 81 1.89 6.11 7.81
C VAL A 81 1.18 6.80 6.64
N THR A 82 1.45 8.09 6.44
CA THR A 82 1.00 8.79 5.24
C THR A 82 2.01 8.54 4.13
N VAL A 83 1.55 7.91 3.05
CA VAL A 83 2.31 7.79 1.81
C VAL A 83 2.02 9.00 0.91
N SER A 84 3.04 9.46 0.19
CA SER A 84 3.01 10.68 -0.64
C SER A 84 3.37 10.36 -2.08
#